data_AF-A0A942CFN6-F1
#
_entry.id   AF-A0A942CFN6-F1
#
_cell.length_a   1.000
_cell.length_b   1.000
_cell.length_c   1.000
_cell.angle_alpha   90.00
_cell.angle_beta   90.00
_cell.angle_gamma   90.00
#
_symmetry.space_group_name_H-M   'P 1'
#
loop_
_entity.id
_entity.type
_entity.pdbx_description
1 polymer ?
#
loop_
_entity_poly.entity_id
_entity_poly.type
_entity_poly.pdbx_seq_one_letter_code
_entity_poly.pdbx_strand_id
1 'polypeptide(L)'
;MPIDGTDCSQLINDAISNVVANGGGTVIIPWRNTGGNMCVYRVDTQANTDGSAYWGILLQSNVRLQFKPGVKLQALPNDSSKLWERSYIVYGKQVHDVEICNGWFVGERYTHIYSTRKTKTDEWWHGMQLLGVSAMTIRGTQISDCTGDGICVGNIGGVGTSDLVLCDVVSTGNRRQALSITQGDNISVYDSEFSYTSGTAPMDGIDIEPQGSAHVNNLTIDNCIIKGNAGDGIQINARGTNVTNVNITNCLISYNYYGGFVAQSGKVNNIAGIIDTGTVYGNAFYQNGYYGLSLSGSTANYIVGGKHSYSEYSNSFADNDNLYTDIEYPNTKEANTQGYVSGTDMNLSSTAQTVNTIGWNSYFTPADPLSSESHGCHESPFHWPDHDDHGNDNHGHEDHSPHGGGH
;
A
#
# COMPACT_ATOMS: atom_id res chain seq x y z
N MET A 1 -8.41 25.93 -11.08
CA MET A 1 -9.19 24.73 -10.75
C MET A 1 -10.68 25.05 -10.67
N PRO A 2 -11.54 24.28 -11.35
CA PRO A 2 -13.00 24.44 -11.33
C PRO A 2 -13.59 24.08 -9.95
N ILE A 3 -14.66 24.75 -9.54
CA ILE A 3 -15.34 24.51 -8.25
C ILE A 3 -16.75 23.91 -8.43
N ASP A 4 -17.20 23.79 -9.66
CA ASP A 4 -18.53 23.32 -10.07
C ASP A 4 -18.55 21.80 -10.36
N GLY A 5 -17.45 21.10 -10.08
CA GLY A 5 -17.30 19.68 -10.35
C GLY A 5 -17.01 19.34 -11.82
N THR A 6 -16.70 20.31 -12.67
CA THR A 6 -16.20 20.03 -14.02
C THR A 6 -14.79 19.43 -13.98
N ASP A 7 -14.46 18.68 -15.04
CA ASP A 7 -13.14 18.04 -15.19
C ASP A 7 -12.01 19.08 -15.16
N CYS A 8 -10.94 18.74 -14.44
CA CYS A 8 -9.75 19.56 -14.31
C CYS A 8 -8.48 18.92 -14.89
N SER A 9 -8.56 17.72 -15.48
CA SER A 9 -7.42 16.97 -16.02
C SER A 9 -6.53 17.84 -16.92
N GLN A 10 -7.12 18.50 -17.93
CA GLN A 10 -6.34 19.33 -18.87
C GLN A 10 -5.66 20.51 -18.17
N LEU A 11 -6.32 21.16 -17.21
CA LEU A 11 -5.75 22.31 -16.50
C LEU A 11 -4.50 21.91 -15.70
N ILE A 12 -4.49 20.72 -15.09
CA ILE A 12 -3.34 20.20 -14.37
C ILE A 12 -2.21 19.87 -15.36
N ASN A 13 -2.52 19.19 -16.47
CA ASN A 13 -1.53 18.84 -17.49
C ASN A 13 -0.89 20.07 -18.16
N ASP A 14 -1.67 21.12 -18.40
CA ASP A 14 -1.17 22.39 -18.94
C ASP A 14 -0.23 23.08 -17.95
N ALA A 15 -0.56 23.06 -16.64
CA ALA A 15 0.30 23.61 -15.60
C ALA A 15 1.62 22.84 -15.46
N ILE A 16 1.58 21.50 -15.53
CA ILE A 16 2.77 20.64 -15.57
C ILE A 16 3.63 21.00 -16.78
N SER A 17 3.04 21.03 -17.97
CA SER A 17 3.75 21.33 -19.21
C SER A 17 4.36 22.74 -19.18
N ASN A 18 3.68 23.71 -18.57
CA ASN A 18 4.17 25.07 -18.42
C ASN A 18 5.43 25.13 -17.55
N VAL A 19 5.46 24.47 -16.38
CA VAL A 19 6.67 24.49 -15.55
C VAL A 19 7.84 23.75 -16.20
N VAL A 20 7.57 22.64 -16.90
CA VAL A 20 8.59 21.88 -17.63
C VAL A 20 9.21 22.69 -18.76
N ALA A 21 8.38 23.40 -19.55
CA ALA A 21 8.85 24.29 -20.61
C ALA A 21 9.75 25.43 -20.08
N ASN A 22 9.71 25.71 -18.77
CA ASN A 22 10.53 26.70 -18.08
C ASN A 22 11.65 26.08 -17.24
N GLY A 23 12.02 24.81 -17.49
CA GLY A 23 13.15 24.14 -16.84
C GLY A 23 12.79 23.31 -15.60
N GLY A 24 11.50 23.05 -15.37
CA GLY A 24 11.01 22.33 -14.21
C GLY A 24 10.47 23.26 -13.12
N GLY A 25 9.79 22.70 -12.13
CA GLY A 25 9.25 23.50 -11.04
C GLY A 25 8.11 22.83 -10.26
N THR A 26 7.46 23.64 -9.43
CA THR A 26 6.35 23.18 -8.60
C THR A 26 5.01 23.62 -9.20
N VAL A 27 4.13 22.65 -9.44
CA VAL A 27 2.71 22.88 -9.71
C VAL A 27 1.96 22.77 -8.39
N ILE A 28 1.36 23.87 -7.94
CA ILE A 28 0.55 23.89 -6.72
C ILE A 28 -0.92 23.70 -7.08
N ILE A 29 -1.53 22.63 -6.59
CA ILE A 29 -2.97 22.42 -6.65
C ILE A 29 -3.61 23.13 -5.45
N PRO A 30 -4.34 24.25 -5.67
CA PRO A 30 -4.83 25.09 -4.59
C PRO A 30 -6.02 24.45 -3.89
N TRP A 31 -6.18 24.74 -2.60
CA TRP A 31 -7.46 24.51 -1.92
C TRP A 31 -8.47 25.56 -2.36
N ARG A 32 -9.70 25.13 -2.65
CA ARG A 32 -10.86 26.00 -2.87
C ARG A 32 -12.08 25.40 -2.21
N ASN A 33 -13.01 26.24 -1.77
CA ASN A 33 -14.32 25.77 -1.33
C ASN A 33 -15.11 25.24 -2.54
N THR A 34 -15.34 23.94 -2.59
CA THR A 34 -16.13 23.26 -3.64
C THR A 34 -17.53 22.87 -3.15
N GLY A 35 -18.05 23.55 -2.12
CA GLY A 35 -19.41 23.35 -1.61
C GLY A 35 -19.57 22.26 -0.54
N GLY A 36 -18.47 21.81 0.07
CA GLY A 36 -18.49 20.82 1.15
C GLY A 36 -17.33 21.00 2.14
N ASN A 37 -17.19 20.06 3.08
CA ASN A 37 -16.15 20.11 4.12
C ASN A 37 -14.73 19.84 3.58
N MET A 38 -14.62 19.43 2.31
CA MET A 38 -13.37 19.12 1.61
C MET A 38 -13.32 19.82 0.26
N CYS A 39 -12.10 20.13 -0.21
CA CYS A 39 -11.86 20.62 -1.57
C CYS A 39 -11.78 19.43 -2.52
N VAL A 40 -12.78 19.25 -3.38
CA VAL A 40 -12.85 18.11 -4.32
C VAL A 40 -12.83 18.61 -5.76
N TYR A 41 -11.77 18.28 -6.50
CA TYR A 41 -11.72 18.46 -7.95
C TYR A 41 -12.00 17.15 -8.66
N ARG A 42 -12.63 17.23 -9.84
CA ARG A 42 -12.94 16.06 -10.67
C ARG A 42 -11.87 15.86 -11.72
N VAL A 43 -11.45 14.61 -11.91
CA VAL A 43 -10.50 14.20 -12.95
C VAL A 43 -11.19 13.19 -13.85
N ASP A 44 -11.25 13.49 -15.14
CA ASP A 44 -11.59 12.51 -16.17
C ASP A 44 -10.34 11.68 -16.49
N THR A 45 -10.31 10.42 -16.06
CA THR A 45 -9.20 9.49 -16.32
C THR A 45 -9.16 9.01 -17.78
N GLN A 46 -10.14 9.42 -18.59
CA GLN A 46 -10.30 9.09 -20.00
C GLN A 46 -10.23 10.30 -20.93
N ALA A 47 -9.84 11.46 -20.40
CA ALA A 47 -9.67 12.70 -21.15
C ALA A 47 -8.51 12.62 -22.16
N ASN A 48 -7.45 11.88 -21.84
CA ASN A 48 -6.22 11.84 -22.63
C ASN A 48 -5.79 10.39 -22.93
N THR A 49 -5.08 10.17 -24.04
CA THR A 49 -4.54 8.85 -24.43
C THR A 49 -3.34 8.96 -25.39
N ASP A 50 -2.43 7.97 -25.35
CA ASP A 50 -1.38 7.73 -26.37
C ASP A 50 -1.71 6.51 -27.24
N GLY A 51 -2.94 5.99 -27.14
CA GLY A 51 -3.38 4.74 -27.78
C GLY A 51 -2.98 3.47 -27.04
N SER A 52 -2.15 3.54 -25.98
CA SER A 52 -1.79 2.39 -25.14
C SER A 52 -2.53 2.35 -23.80
N ALA A 53 -2.81 3.53 -23.26
CA ALA A 53 -3.60 3.75 -22.05
C ALA A 53 -4.27 5.12 -22.11
N TYR A 54 -5.22 5.35 -21.21
CA TYR A 54 -5.82 6.63 -20.90
C TYR A 54 -5.29 7.17 -19.56
N TRP A 55 -5.38 8.47 -19.36
CA TRP A 55 -5.03 9.09 -18.09
C TRP A 55 -5.73 10.42 -17.85
N GLY A 56 -5.85 10.75 -16.56
CA GLY A 56 -6.20 12.10 -16.10
C GLY A 56 -4.98 13.03 -16.13
N ILE A 57 -3.95 12.66 -15.37
CA ILE A 57 -2.73 13.45 -15.19
C ILE A 57 -1.52 12.70 -15.74
N LEU A 58 -0.77 13.32 -16.65
CA LEU A 58 0.50 12.82 -17.15
C LEU A 58 1.66 13.53 -16.44
N LEU A 59 2.47 12.78 -15.70
CA LEU A 59 3.68 13.30 -15.10
C LEU A 59 4.73 13.61 -16.16
N GLN A 60 5.59 14.59 -15.87
CA GLN A 60 6.75 14.96 -16.68
C GLN A 60 7.94 15.19 -15.76
N SER A 61 9.17 15.03 -16.26
CA SER A 61 10.38 15.13 -15.46
C SER A 61 10.60 16.54 -14.86
N ASN A 62 11.33 16.61 -13.73
CA ASN A 62 11.68 17.84 -13.03
C ASN A 62 10.46 18.59 -12.45
N VAL A 63 9.46 17.86 -11.99
CA VAL A 63 8.19 18.43 -11.51
C VAL A 63 7.91 18.02 -10.07
N ARG A 64 7.55 19.00 -9.24
CA ARG A 64 6.84 18.76 -7.99
C ARG A 64 5.36 19.06 -8.18
N LEU A 65 4.50 18.06 -8.03
CA LEU A 65 3.06 18.22 -7.93
C LEU A 65 2.65 18.31 -6.46
N GLN A 66 2.33 19.52 -6.00
CA GLN A 66 2.06 19.80 -4.60
C GLN A 66 0.60 20.16 -4.36
N PHE A 67 -0.06 19.42 -3.50
CA PHE A 67 -1.43 19.69 -3.09
C PHE A 67 -1.44 20.53 -1.80
N LYS A 68 -2.36 21.49 -1.72
CA LYS A 68 -2.67 22.12 -0.43
C LYS A 68 -3.42 21.10 0.46
N PRO A 69 -3.26 21.18 1.80
CA PRO A 69 -3.97 20.27 2.72
C PRO A 69 -5.47 20.21 2.45
N GLY A 70 -6.05 19.01 2.51
CA GLY A 70 -7.48 18.78 2.29
C GLY A 70 -7.95 18.85 0.83
N VAL A 71 -7.03 18.84 -0.14
CA VAL A 71 -7.36 18.76 -1.58
C VAL A 71 -7.43 17.32 -2.04
N LYS A 72 -8.57 16.96 -2.64
CA LYS A 72 -8.86 15.66 -3.23
C LYS A 72 -9.08 15.77 -4.74
N LEU A 73 -8.50 14.85 -5.51
CA LEU A 73 -8.84 14.56 -6.89
C LEU A 73 -9.68 13.28 -6.94
N GLN A 74 -10.92 13.42 -7.40
CA GLN A 74 -11.85 12.32 -7.53
C GLN A 74 -12.07 11.99 -9.00
N ALA A 75 -11.78 10.76 -9.38
CA ALA A 75 -12.06 10.24 -10.71
C ALA A 75 -13.57 10.36 -11.02
N LEU A 76 -13.88 10.75 -12.26
CA LEU A 76 -15.22 10.68 -12.81
C LEU A 76 -15.58 9.22 -13.15
N PRO A 77 -16.88 8.87 -13.16
CA PRO A 77 -17.32 7.57 -13.65
C PRO A 77 -16.78 7.30 -15.06
N ASN A 78 -16.43 6.05 -15.33
CA ASN A 78 -15.97 5.64 -16.65
C ASN A 78 -17.09 5.73 -17.72
N ASP A 79 -16.67 5.91 -18.97
CA ASP A 79 -17.53 5.80 -20.14
C ASP A 79 -17.71 4.32 -20.54
N SER A 80 -18.98 3.91 -20.64
CA SER A 80 -19.40 2.60 -21.13
C SER A 80 -18.85 2.20 -22.51
N SER A 81 -18.37 3.16 -23.31
CA SER A 81 -17.74 2.90 -24.60
C SER A 81 -16.27 2.44 -24.50
N LYS A 82 -15.65 2.60 -23.33
CA LYS A 82 -14.20 2.42 -23.09
C LYS A 82 -13.88 1.47 -21.92
N LEU A 83 -14.81 0.56 -21.58
CA LEU A 83 -14.69 -0.35 -20.41
C LEU A 83 -13.39 -1.18 -20.39
N TRP A 84 -12.84 -1.48 -21.57
CA TRP A 84 -11.72 -2.41 -21.76
C TRP A 84 -10.34 -1.76 -21.71
N GLU A 85 -10.32 -0.44 -21.56
CA GLU A 85 -9.11 0.34 -21.70
C GLU A 85 -8.34 0.37 -20.38
N ARG A 86 -7.04 0.61 -20.47
CA ARG A 86 -6.24 0.95 -19.30
C ARG A 86 -6.46 2.42 -19.00
N SER A 87 -6.69 2.80 -17.75
CA SER A 87 -6.98 4.18 -17.39
C SER A 87 -6.45 4.50 -16.01
N TYR A 88 -5.77 5.64 -15.88
CA TYR A 88 -5.07 5.98 -14.64
C TYR A 88 -5.42 7.39 -14.18
N ILE A 89 -5.56 7.62 -12.87
CA ILE A 89 -5.68 8.99 -12.36
C ILE A 89 -4.38 9.74 -12.61
N VAL A 90 -3.24 9.11 -12.27
CA VAL A 90 -1.88 9.62 -12.51
C VAL A 90 -1.08 8.60 -13.31
N TYR A 91 -0.42 9.06 -14.37
CA TYR A 91 0.44 8.24 -15.21
C TYR A 91 1.86 8.83 -15.28
N GLY A 92 2.85 8.07 -14.81
CA GLY A 92 4.27 8.33 -15.00
C GLY A 92 4.86 7.34 -15.97
N LYS A 93 5.47 7.84 -17.06
CA LYS A 93 6.03 6.99 -18.13
C LYS A 93 7.40 7.51 -18.51
N GLN A 94 8.46 6.79 -18.12
CA GLN A 94 9.86 7.13 -18.40
C GLN A 94 10.21 8.58 -18.00
N VAL A 95 9.75 9.00 -16.83
CA VAL A 95 10.02 10.33 -16.26
C VAL A 95 10.97 10.23 -15.07
N HIS A 96 11.66 11.32 -14.76
CA HIS A 96 12.62 11.35 -13.66
C HIS A 96 12.56 12.66 -12.87
N ASP A 97 13.07 12.68 -11.64
CA ASP A 97 13.09 13.86 -10.77
C ASP A 97 11.67 14.42 -10.54
N VAL A 98 10.78 13.56 -10.05
CA VAL A 98 9.38 13.91 -9.80
C VAL A 98 9.03 13.74 -8.34
N GLU A 99 8.30 14.71 -7.78
CA GLU A 99 7.74 14.62 -6.43
C GLU A 99 6.23 14.83 -6.45
N ILE A 100 5.47 13.93 -5.82
CA ILE A 100 4.04 14.14 -5.52
C ILE A 100 3.92 14.30 -4.00
N CYS A 101 3.27 15.37 -3.54
CA CYS A 101 3.12 15.60 -2.10
C CYS A 101 1.71 16.07 -1.72
N ASN A 102 1.20 15.51 -0.62
CA ASN A 102 -0.06 15.89 0.05
C ASN A 102 -1.34 15.64 -0.76
N GLY A 103 -1.28 14.80 -1.80
CA GLY A 103 -2.41 14.57 -2.70
C GLY A 103 -3.35 13.49 -2.17
N TRP A 104 -4.66 13.70 -2.28
CA TRP A 104 -5.63 12.62 -2.10
C TRP A 104 -6.28 12.28 -3.43
N PHE A 105 -6.01 11.09 -3.95
CA PHE A 105 -6.54 10.55 -5.19
C PHE A 105 -7.60 9.50 -4.87
N VAL A 106 -8.78 9.63 -5.46
CA VAL A 106 -9.88 8.67 -5.25
C VAL A 106 -10.39 8.19 -6.58
N GLY A 107 -10.35 6.87 -6.77
CA GLY A 107 -10.85 6.21 -7.95
C GLY A 107 -12.37 6.15 -8.00
N GLU A 108 -12.86 5.58 -9.08
CA GLU A 108 -14.26 5.55 -9.44
C GLU A 108 -14.95 4.22 -9.10
N ARG A 109 -14.34 3.34 -8.29
CA ARG A 109 -14.81 1.97 -7.98
C ARG A 109 -16.33 1.87 -7.75
N TYR A 110 -16.90 2.72 -6.92
CA TYR A 110 -18.33 2.67 -6.57
C TYR A 110 -19.26 3.24 -7.64
N THR A 111 -18.71 3.98 -8.59
CA THR A 111 -19.43 4.55 -9.74
C THR A 111 -19.02 3.91 -11.06
N HIS A 112 -18.14 2.92 -11.03
CA HIS A 112 -17.61 2.27 -12.21
C HIS A 112 -18.69 1.40 -12.86
N ILE A 113 -18.85 1.57 -14.16
CA ILE A 113 -19.66 0.72 -15.02
C ILE A 113 -18.84 -0.53 -15.29
N TYR A 114 -19.08 -1.60 -14.53
CA TYR A 114 -18.35 -2.86 -14.70
C TYR A 114 -18.79 -3.63 -15.93
N SER A 115 -17.82 -4.24 -16.60
CA SER A 115 -18.09 -5.18 -17.68
C SER A 115 -18.83 -6.40 -17.17
N THR A 116 -19.85 -6.83 -17.91
CA THR A 116 -20.51 -8.13 -17.72
C THR A 116 -19.90 -9.25 -18.58
N ARG A 117 -18.92 -8.92 -19.43
CA ARG A 117 -18.27 -9.89 -20.33
C ARG A 117 -17.12 -10.59 -19.61
N LYS A 118 -17.26 -11.91 -19.41
CA LYS A 118 -16.25 -12.77 -18.76
C LYS A 118 -14.85 -12.76 -19.42
N THR A 119 -14.75 -12.40 -20.69
CA THR A 119 -13.47 -12.39 -21.45
C THR A 119 -12.71 -11.07 -21.34
N LYS A 120 -13.22 -10.14 -20.54
CA LYS A 120 -12.70 -8.79 -20.38
C LYS A 120 -12.61 -8.48 -18.90
N THR A 121 -11.65 -7.65 -18.53
CA THR A 121 -11.42 -7.26 -17.14
C THR A 121 -11.26 -5.76 -17.04
N ASP A 122 -11.68 -5.23 -15.88
CA ASP A 122 -11.61 -3.83 -15.50
C ASP A 122 -10.44 -3.59 -14.51
N GLU A 123 -9.47 -4.51 -14.48
CA GLU A 123 -8.36 -4.54 -13.52
C GLU A 123 -7.31 -3.43 -13.70
N TRP A 124 -7.26 -2.79 -14.87
CA TRP A 124 -6.21 -1.81 -15.23
C TRP A 124 -6.64 -0.34 -15.02
N TRP A 125 -7.52 -0.12 -14.04
CA TRP A 125 -8.05 1.19 -13.68
C TRP A 125 -7.40 1.71 -12.39
N HIS A 126 -6.12 2.06 -12.50
CA HIS A 126 -5.26 2.32 -11.35
C HIS A 126 -5.37 3.76 -10.85
N GLY A 127 -5.11 3.95 -9.55
CA GLY A 127 -4.87 5.29 -9.02
C GLY A 127 -3.63 5.91 -9.66
N MET A 128 -2.50 5.20 -9.55
CA MET A 128 -1.22 5.61 -10.13
C MET A 128 -0.57 4.47 -10.90
N GLN A 129 -0.17 4.73 -12.14
CA GLN A 129 0.67 3.83 -12.93
C GLN A 129 2.03 4.50 -13.13
N LEU A 130 3.10 3.86 -12.65
CA LEU A 130 4.47 4.38 -12.70
C LEU A 130 5.37 3.38 -13.44
N LEU A 131 5.71 3.68 -14.69
CA LEU A 131 6.46 2.79 -15.57
C LEU A 131 7.79 3.41 -15.97
N GLY A 132 8.89 2.79 -15.58
CA GLY A 132 10.24 3.25 -15.91
C GLY A 132 10.59 4.60 -15.29
N VAL A 133 10.02 4.94 -14.13
CA VAL A 133 10.30 6.22 -13.45
C VAL A 133 11.64 6.14 -12.69
N SER A 134 12.33 7.27 -12.51
CA SER A 134 13.55 7.32 -11.70
C SER A 134 13.65 8.56 -10.83
N ALA A 135 14.34 8.48 -9.67
CA ALA A 135 14.47 9.59 -8.73
C ALA A 135 13.11 10.22 -8.40
N MET A 136 12.16 9.39 -7.94
CA MET A 136 10.79 9.81 -7.67
C MET A 136 10.45 9.68 -6.18
N THR A 137 9.72 10.66 -5.64
CA THR A 137 9.20 10.61 -4.27
C THR A 137 7.70 10.88 -4.26
N ILE A 138 6.95 10.03 -3.57
CA ILE A 138 5.53 10.22 -3.29
C ILE A 138 5.36 10.26 -1.79
N ARG A 139 4.78 11.35 -1.26
CA ARG A 139 4.64 11.51 0.19
C ARG A 139 3.39 12.22 0.68
N GLY A 140 2.96 11.91 1.90
CA GLY A 140 1.73 12.45 2.50
C GLY A 140 0.51 12.23 1.60
N THR A 141 0.47 11.11 0.89
CA THR A 141 -0.44 10.92 -0.25
C THR A 141 -1.41 9.78 0.03
N GLN A 142 -2.69 10.02 -0.21
CA GLN A 142 -3.73 9.00 -0.09
C GLN A 142 -4.23 8.58 -1.48
N ILE A 143 -4.37 7.27 -1.69
CA ILE A 143 -4.97 6.68 -2.87
C ILE A 143 -6.06 5.72 -2.41
N SER A 144 -7.32 5.97 -2.80
CA SER A 144 -8.41 5.09 -2.38
C SER A 144 -9.39 4.76 -3.48
N ASP A 145 -10.16 3.69 -3.27
CA ASP A 145 -11.34 3.34 -4.07
C ASP A 145 -11.05 3.20 -5.58
N CYS A 146 -9.86 2.72 -5.93
CA CYS A 146 -9.50 2.44 -7.31
C CYS A 146 -10.14 1.14 -7.79
N THR A 147 -10.57 1.13 -9.06
CA THR A 147 -11.17 -0.07 -9.68
C THR A 147 -10.12 -1.13 -9.99
N GLY A 148 -8.87 -0.73 -10.24
CA GLY A 148 -7.69 -1.59 -10.26
C GLY A 148 -6.89 -1.44 -8.98
N ASP A 149 -5.56 -1.47 -9.15
CA ASP A 149 -4.58 -1.22 -8.09
C ASP A 149 -4.54 0.25 -7.64
N GLY A 150 -4.17 0.50 -6.39
CA GLY A 150 -3.89 1.85 -5.90
C GLY A 150 -2.67 2.46 -6.60
N ILE A 151 -1.51 1.82 -6.44
CA ILE A 151 -0.27 2.19 -7.12
C ILE A 151 0.30 0.95 -7.83
N CYS A 152 0.63 1.07 -9.11
CA CYS A 152 1.31 0.03 -9.87
C CYS A 152 2.65 0.55 -10.39
N VAL A 153 3.74 -0.06 -9.93
CA VAL A 153 5.13 0.24 -10.30
C VAL A 153 5.64 -0.83 -11.26
N GLY A 154 6.32 -0.41 -12.32
CA GLY A 154 6.80 -1.33 -13.33
C GLY A 154 7.78 -0.76 -14.32
N ASN A 155 7.87 -1.43 -15.48
CA ASN A 155 8.74 -1.05 -16.58
C ASN A 155 7.94 -0.70 -17.83
N ILE A 156 8.56 0.03 -18.74
CA ILE A 156 8.05 0.20 -20.10
C ILE A 156 9.22 0.36 -21.07
N GLY A 157 9.10 -0.27 -22.24
CA GLY A 157 10.15 -0.23 -23.25
C GLY A 157 11.50 -0.80 -22.79
N GLY A 158 11.49 -1.73 -21.82
CA GLY A 158 12.71 -2.29 -21.22
C GLY A 158 13.37 -1.40 -20.16
N VAL A 159 12.78 -0.24 -19.84
CA VAL A 159 13.26 0.67 -18.78
C VAL A 159 12.48 0.38 -17.50
N GLY A 160 13.18 -0.15 -16.48
CA GLY A 160 12.63 -0.41 -15.15
C GLY A 160 12.50 0.85 -14.30
N THR A 161 11.59 0.83 -13.33
CA THR A 161 11.54 1.87 -12.31
C THR A 161 12.75 1.75 -11.39
N SER A 162 13.35 2.88 -11.00
CA SER A 162 14.46 2.90 -10.04
C SER A 162 14.35 4.08 -9.07
N ASP A 163 15.00 4.01 -7.92
CA ASP A 163 15.11 5.13 -6.96
C ASP A 163 13.74 5.76 -6.64
N LEU A 164 12.80 4.93 -6.22
CA LEU A 164 11.43 5.33 -5.85
C LEU A 164 11.26 5.31 -4.34
N VAL A 165 10.80 6.42 -3.78
CA VAL A 165 10.42 6.53 -2.37
C VAL A 165 8.92 6.76 -2.24
N LEU A 166 8.25 5.87 -1.50
CA LEU A 166 6.89 6.03 -0.99
C LEU A 166 6.99 6.23 0.52
N CYS A 167 6.54 7.36 1.05
CA CYS A 167 6.66 7.68 2.47
C CYS A 167 5.40 8.38 2.96
N ASP A 168 4.78 7.94 4.06
CA ASP A 168 3.49 8.52 4.49
C ASP A 168 2.43 8.40 3.36
N VAL A 169 2.29 7.18 2.83
CA VAL A 169 1.32 6.85 1.78
C VAL A 169 0.24 5.95 2.35
N VAL A 170 -1.02 6.31 2.12
CA VAL A 170 -2.18 5.47 2.47
C VAL A 170 -2.82 4.99 1.18
N SER A 171 -2.71 3.70 0.88
CA SER A 171 -3.38 3.07 -0.26
C SER A 171 -4.45 2.09 0.25
N THR A 172 -5.72 2.45 0.10
CA THR A 172 -6.81 1.75 0.83
C THR A 172 -8.10 1.56 0.03
N GLY A 173 -8.82 0.47 0.29
CA GLY A 173 -10.13 0.23 -0.34
C GLY A 173 -10.07 0.00 -1.86
N ASN A 174 -8.89 -0.33 -2.39
CA ASN A 174 -8.70 -0.61 -3.81
C ASN A 174 -9.25 -2.00 -4.16
N ARG A 175 -9.62 -2.21 -5.43
CA ARG A 175 -10.31 -3.44 -5.81
C ARG A 175 -9.37 -4.62 -6.03
N ARG A 176 -8.16 -4.37 -6.57
CA ARG A 176 -7.22 -5.41 -6.97
C ARG A 176 -6.00 -5.52 -6.08
N GLN A 177 -5.21 -4.47 -5.89
CA GLN A 177 -4.05 -4.43 -4.99
C GLN A 177 -3.93 -3.01 -4.39
N ALA A 178 -3.34 -2.85 -3.21
CA ALA A 178 -3.00 -1.50 -2.73
C ALA A 178 -1.67 -0.99 -3.32
N LEU A 179 -0.67 -1.86 -3.46
CA LEU A 179 0.59 -1.59 -4.17
C LEU A 179 1.03 -2.81 -5.00
N SER A 180 1.38 -2.59 -6.25
CA SER A 180 1.97 -3.59 -7.14
C SER A 180 3.38 -3.19 -7.52
N ILE A 181 4.33 -4.12 -7.43
CA ILE A 181 5.70 -3.94 -7.91
C ILE A 181 6.01 -5.04 -8.93
N THR A 182 5.84 -4.69 -10.20
CA THR A 182 6.06 -5.59 -11.35
C THR A 182 7.49 -5.51 -11.90
N GLN A 183 8.23 -4.44 -11.58
CA GLN A 183 9.67 -4.29 -11.81
C GLN A 183 10.21 -3.09 -11.03
N GLY A 184 11.41 -3.22 -10.43
CA GLY A 184 12.22 -2.05 -10.09
C GLY A 184 13.44 -2.29 -9.21
N ASP A 185 14.28 -1.26 -9.14
CA ASP A 185 15.56 -1.25 -8.42
C ASP A 185 15.60 -0.12 -7.38
N ASN A 186 16.01 -0.41 -6.15
CA ASN A 186 16.10 0.60 -5.09
C ASN A 186 14.74 1.29 -4.83
N ILE A 187 13.79 0.52 -4.33
CA ILE A 187 12.46 1.00 -3.93
C ILE A 187 12.39 1.02 -2.41
N SER A 188 11.85 2.09 -1.88
CA SER A 188 11.76 2.39 -0.46
C SER A 188 10.32 2.73 -0.10
N VAL A 189 9.73 1.99 0.83
CA VAL A 189 8.37 2.18 1.32
C VAL A 189 8.43 2.35 2.83
N TYR A 190 8.08 3.53 3.32
CA TYR A 190 8.21 3.92 4.73
C TYR A 190 6.90 4.47 5.27
N ASP A 191 6.61 4.25 6.55
CA ASP A 191 5.56 4.96 7.30
C ASP A 191 4.20 4.95 6.57
N SER A 192 3.85 3.82 5.93
CA SER A 192 2.74 3.76 4.96
C SER A 192 1.69 2.71 5.34
N GLU A 193 0.46 2.86 4.82
CA GLU A 193 -0.66 1.93 5.02
C GLU A 193 -1.13 1.33 3.69
N PHE A 194 -1.27 0.00 3.66
CA PHE A 194 -1.80 -0.78 2.52
C PHE A 194 -2.92 -1.70 3.00
N SER A 195 -4.18 -1.29 2.80
CA SER A 195 -5.28 -1.86 3.57
C SER A 195 -6.59 -2.05 2.81
N TYR A 196 -7.42 -2.97 3.31
CA TYR A 196 -8.82 -3.15 2.90
C TYR A 196 -9.02 -3.38 1.40
N THR A 197 -8.00 -3.92 0.72
CA THR A 197 -8.10 -4.31 -0.69
C THR A 197 -9.08 -5.47 -0.83
N SER A 198 -10.06 -5.34 -1.72
CA SER A 198 -11.07 -6.37 -1.93
C SER A 198 -11.81 -6.18 -3.25
N GLY A 199 -12.14 -7.26 -3.97
CA GLY A 199 -13.09 -7.24 -5.09
C GLY A 199 -12.62 -7.98 -6.34
N THR A 200 -11.33 -7.95 -6.67
CA THR A 200 -10.75 -8.77 -7.75
C THR A 200 -9.36 -9.25 -7.38
N ALA A 201 -9.10 -10.54 -7.61
CA ALA A 201 -7.83 -11.18 -7.28
C ALA A 201 -6.60 -10.46 -7.87
N PRO A 202 -5.47 -10.43 -7.14
CA PRO A 202 -5.23 -11.19 -5.91
C PRO A 202 -5.79 -10.57 -4.62
N MET A 203 -6.12 -9.27 -4.62
CA MET A 203 -6.62 -8.53 -3.45
C MET A 203 -5.57 -8.27 -2.37
N ASP A 204 -4.29 -8.28 -2.73
CA ASP A 204 -3.19 -8.15 -1.78
C ASP A 204 -3.00 -6.70 -1.31
N GLY A 205 -2.43 -6.53 -0.11
CA GLY A 205 -1.90 -5.24 0.31
C GLY A 205 -0.75 -4.80 -0.59
N ILE A 206 0.30 -5.62 -0.65
CA ILE A 206 1.46 -5.39 -1.51
C ILE A 206 1.74 -6.67 -2.32
N ASP A 207 1.72 -6.58 -3.65
CA ASP A 207 2.08 -7.69 -4.54
C ASP A 207 3.37 -7.39 -5.32
N ILE A 208 4.42 -8.16 -5.05
CA ILE A 208 5.71 -8.11 -5.72
C ILE A 208 5.71 -9.22 -6.78
N GLU A 209 5.23 -8.87 -7.98
CA GLU A 209 4.89 -9.84 -9.04
C GLU A 209 5.66 -9.64 -10.36
N PRO A 210 7.01 -9.55 -10.37
CA PRO A 210 7.74 -9.45 -11.62
C PRO A 210 7.65 -10.75 -12.43
N GLN A 211 7.61 -10.60 -13.76
CA GLN A 211 7.48 -11.71 -14.70
C GLN A 211 8.44 -11.59 -15.89
N GLY A 212 8.89 -12.72 -16.42
CA GLY A 212 9.70 -12.76 -17.64
C GLY A 212 11.06 -12.08 -17.46
N SER A 213 11.33 -11.01 -18.22
CA SER A 213 12.61 -10.27 -18.13
C SER A 213 12.63 -9.17 -17.05
N ALA A 214 11.50 -8.91 -16.40
CA ALA A 214 11.39 -7.91 -15.33
C ALA A 214 11.96 -8.44 -14.01
N HIS A 215 12.51 -7.61 -13.12
CA HIS A 215 13.05 -8.06 -11.83
C HIS A 215 12.75 -7.04 -10.73
N VAL A 216 12.89 -7.48 -9.48
CA VAL A 216 12.87 -6.56 -8.33
C VAL A 216 14.15 -6.74 -7.54
N ASN A 217 14.86 -5.65 -7.28
CA ASN A 217 16.08 -5.69 -6.49
C ASN A 217 16.16 -4.50 -5.53
N ASN A 218 16.58 -4.78 -4.29
CA ASN A 218 16.74 -3.76 -3.25
C ASN A 218 15.42 -3.03 -2.96
N LEU A 219 14.47 -3.76 -2.39
CA LEU A 219 13.19 -3.24 -1.92
C LEU A 219 13.17 -3.23 -0.40
N THR A 220 12.89 -2.08 0.20
CA THR A 220 12.68 -1.97 1.65
C THR A 220 11.24 -1.53 1.93
N ILE A 221 10.56 -2.28 2.79
CA ILE A 221 9.25 -1.98 3.34
C ILE A 221 9.45 -1.89 4.85
N ASP A 222 9.38 -0.68 5.39
CA ASP A 222 9.71 -0.42 6.78
C ASP A 222 8.65 0.45 7.47
N ASN A 223 8.35 0.14 8.74
CA ASN A 223 7.37 0.85 9.55
C ASN A 223 6.00 1.03 8.86
N CYS A 224 5.49 -0.02 8.22
CA CYS A 224 4.23 0.02 7.48
C CYS A 224 3.11 -0.76 8.18
N ILE A 225 1.86 -0.38 7.89
CA ILE A 225 0.64 -1.09 8.29
C ILE A 225 0.05 -1.78 7.08
N ILE A 226 -0.07 -3.09 7.13
CA ILE A 226 -0.63 -3.92 6.06
C ILE A 226 -1.76 -4.75 6.65
N LYS A 227 -3.01 -4.33 6.42
CA LYS A 227 -4.15 -4.93 7.14
C LYS A 227 -5.46 -5.06 6.37
N GLY A 228 -6.24 -6.06 6.74
CA GLY A 228 -7.63 -6.18 6.31
C GLY A 228 -7.80 -6.45 4.81
N ASN A 229 -6.74 -6.89 4.12
CA ASN A 229 -6.80 -7.19 2.70
C ASN A 229 -7.47 -8.56 2.49
N ALA A 230 -8.29 -8.69 1.45
CA ALA A 230 -8.93 -9.96 1.11
C ALA A 230 -7.98 -10.96 0.42
N GLY A 231 -6.78 -10.51 0.05
CA GLY A 231 -5.63 -11.29 -0.39
C GLY A 231 -4.62 -11.53 0.74
N ASP A 232 -3.35 -11.68 0.37
CA ASP A 232 -2.22 -11.66 1.30
C ASP A 232 -1.96 -10.22 1.78
N GLY A 233 -1.29 -10.08 2.93
CA GLY A 233 -0.74 -8.78 3.32
C GLY A 233 0.33 -8.34 2.33
N ILE A 234 1.40 -9.13 2.25
CA ILE A 234 2.51 -8.95 1.32
C ILE A 234 2.72 -10.29 0.59
N GLN A 235 2.71 -10.26 -0.74
CA GLN A 235 3.06 -11.40 -1.58
C GLN A 235 4.32 -11.10 -2.38
N ILE A 236 5.21 -12.09 -2.48
CA ILE A 236 6.20 -12.18 -3.56
C ILE A 236 5.80 -13.34 -4.45
N ASN A 237 5.53 -13.05 -5.73
CA ASN A 237 5.25 -14.04 -6.77
C ASN A 237 6.22 -13.86 -7.94
N ALA A 238 7.45 -14.34 -7.77
CA ALA A 238 8.48 -14.26 -8.81
C ALA A 238 8.19 -15.30 -9.92
N ARG A 239 7.94 -14.87 -11.17
CA ARG A 239 7.57 -15.79 -12.25
C ARG A 239 8.56 -15.78 -13.41
N GLY A 240 9.47 -16.76 -13.41
CA GLY A 240 10.51 -16.89 -14.43
C GLY A 240 11.54 -15.77 -14.39
N THR A 241 11.72 -15.15 -13.21
CA THR A 241 12.61 -14.02 -12.98
C THR A 241 13.10 -13.94 -11.53
N ASN A 242 13.94 -12.95 -11.23
CA ASN A 242 14.59 -12.75 -9.94
C ASN A 242 13.92 -11.64 -9.12
N VAL A 243 13.74 -11.93 -7.83
CA VAL A 243 13.42 -10.98 -6.78
C VAL A 243 14.52 -11.08 -5.73
N THR A 244 15.27 -10.01 -5.51
CA THR A 244 16.43 -10.03 -4.61
C THR A 244 16.50 -8.86 -3.65
N ASN A 245 17.07 -9.07 -2.47
CA ASN A 245 17.27 -8.04 -1.45
C ASN A 245 15.94 -7.35 -1.06
N VAL A 246 14.95 -8.15 -0.65
CA VAL A 246 13.67 -7.62 -0.13
C VAL A 246 13.71 -7.62 1.39
N ASN A 247 13.61 -6.44 1.98
CA ASN A 247 13.64 -6.21 3.42
C ASN A 247 12.26 -5.77 3.90
N ILE A 248 11.71 -6.49 4.87
CA ILE A 248 10.43 -6.18 5.52
C ILE A 248 10.72 -6.00 6.99
N THR A 249 10.62 -4.77 7.48
CA THR A 249 11.04 -4.42 8.84
C THR A 249 10.00 -3.60 9.57
N ASN A 250 9.84 -3.84 10.88
CA ASN A 250 9.01 -3.02 11.76
C ASN A 250 7.54 -2.85 11.29
N CYS A 251 7.01 -3.80 10.52
CA CYS A 251 5.65 -3.69 9.97
C CYS A 251 4.62 -4.37 10.87
N LEU A 252 3.40 -3.81 10.89
CA LEU A 252 2.20 -4.50 11.39
C LEU A 252 1.47 -5.15 10.22
N ILE A 253 1.42 -6.48 10.21
CA ILE A 253 0.84 -7.30 9.14
C ILE A 253 -0.27 -8.16 9.74
N SER A 254 -1.52 -7.72 9.58
CA SER A 254 -2.62 -8.31 10.34
C SER A 254 -3.96 -8.37 9.61
N TYR A 255 -4.84 -9.30 9.99
CA TYR A 255 -6.21 -9.39 9.45
C TYR A 255 -6.27 -9.52 7.93
N ASN A 256 -5.22 -10.02 7.29
CA ASN A 256 -5.28 -10.34 5.88
C ASN A 256 -5.98 -11.70 5.73
N TYR A 257 -6.92 -11.81 4.79
CA TYR A 257 -7.75 -13.00 4.64
C TYR A 257 -6.91 -14.23 4.26
N TYR A 258 -5.79 -14.02 3.55
CA TYR A 258 -4.78 -15.05 3.30
C TYR A 258 -3.60 -14.98 4.29
N GLY A 259 -2.37 -15.05 3.82
CA GLY A 259 -1.18 -14.96 4.67
C GLY A 259 -0.77 -13.52 4.96
N GLY A 260 0.06 -13.35 6.00
CA GLY A 260 0.68 -12.07 6.32
C GLY A 260 1.76 -11.70 5.29
N PHE A 261 2.86 -12.44 5.27
CA PHE A 261 3.88 -12.36 4.23
C PHE A 261 4.10 -13.73 3.57
N VAL A 262 3.87 -13.82 2.27
CA VAL A 262 4.01 -15.05 1.47
C VAL A 262 5.03 -14.87 0.36
N ALA A 263 6.15 -15.59 0.44
CA ALA A 263 7.14 -15.68 -0.63
C ALA A 263 7.01 -17.01 -1.38
N GLN A 264 6.69 -16.92 -2.67
CA GLN A 264 6.49 -18.08 -3.53
C GLN A 264 6.99 -17.87 -4.97
N SER A 265 7.46 -18.96 -5.57
CA SER A 265 7.96 -18.95 -6.94
C SER A 265 6.90 -19.43 -7.91
N GLY A 266 6.41 -18.54 -8.76
CA GLY A 266 5.61 -18.92 -9.91
C GLY A 266 6.48 -19.32 -11.11
N LYS A 267 5.81 -19.68 -12.21
CA LYS A 267 6.47 -20.05 -13.48
C LYS A 267 5.95 -19.22 -14.65
N VAL A 268 6.84 -18.92 -15.58
CA VAL A 268 6.54 -18.46 -16.95
C VAL A 268 7.34 -19.35 -17.90
N ASN A 269 6.70 -19.90 -18.93
CA ASN A 269 7.35 -20.79 -19.92
C ASN A 269 8.17 -21.93 -19.27
N ASN A 270 7.65 -22.52 -18.18
CA ASN A 270 8.30 -23.54 -17.35
C ASN A 270 9.59 -23.10 -16.62
N ILE A 271 9.95 -21.82 -16.67
CA ILE A 271 11.04 -21.23 -15.91
C ILE A 271 10.46 -20.73 -14.58
N ALA A 272 10.97 -21.25 -13.47
CA ALA A 272 10.60 -20.80 -12.12
C ALA A 272 11.30 -19.47 -11.78
N GLY A 273 10.64 -18.63 -10.99
CA GLY A 273 11.32 -17.47 -10.43
C GLY A 273 12.30 -17.84 -9.32
N ILE A 274 13.26 -16.94 -9.08
CA ILE A 274 14.23 -16.98 -7.99
C ILE A 274 13.87 -15.88 -7.00
N ILE A 275 13.76 -16.24 -5.73
CA ILE A 275 13.62 -15.28 -4.62
C ILE A 275 14.85 -15.46 -3.75
N ASP A 276 15.73 -14.46 -3.70
CA ASP A 276 17.04 -14.63 -3.07
C ASP A 276 17.46 -13.39 -2.27
N THR A 277 17.89 -13.61 -1.03
CA THR A 277 18.32 -12.58 -0.09
C THR A 277 17.18 -11.65 0.36
N GLY A 278 17.06 -11.50 1.68
CA GLY A 278 16.09 -10.60 2.28
C GLY A 278 16.16 -10.62 3.79
N THR A 279 15.44 -9.69 4.42
CA THR A 279 15.32 -9.64 5.89
C THR A 279 13.86 -9.52 6.30
N VAL A 280 13.50 -10.19 7.39
CA VAL A 280 12.19 -10.09 8.03
C VAL A 280 12.45 -9.87 9.52
N TYR A 281 12.43 -8.60 9.95
CA TYR A 281 12.81 -8.19 11.31
C TYR A 281 11.78 -7.30 12.00
N GLY A 282 11.56 -7.53 13.28
CA GLY A 282 10.75 -6.63 14.11
C GLY A 282 9.29 -6.50 13.68
N ASN A 283 8.79 -7.43 12.84
CA ASN A 283 7.43 -7.37 12.33
C ASN A 283 6.46 -8.02 13.30
N ALA A 284 5.21 -7.59 13.25
CA ALA A 284 4.08 -8.15 13.96
C ALA A 284 3.13 -8.83 12.97
N PHE A 285 3.02 -10.16 13.04
CA PHE A 285 2.13 -10.97 12.22
C PHE A 285 0.95 -11.48 13.05
N TYR A 286 -0.22 -10.86 12.91
CA TYR A 286 -1.36 -11.15 13.78
C TYR A 286 -2.63 -11.48 13.01
N GLN A 287 -3.27 -12.60 13.34
CA GLN A 287 -4.64 -12.92 12.89
C GLN A 287 -4.81 -12.84 11.38
N ASN A 288 -3.79 -13.31 10.64
CA ASN A 288 -3.94 -13.56 9.22
C ASN A 288 -4.70 -14.88 9.05
N GLY A 289 -5.53 -14.99 8.01
CA GLY A 289 -6.40 -16.15 7.81
C GLY A 289 -5.66 -17.43 7.43
N TYR A 290 -4.38 -17.31 7.08
CA TYR A 290 -3.43 -18.41 6.93
C TYR A 290 -2.15 -18.04 7.70
N TYR A 291 -0.97 -18.27 7.11
CA TYR A 291 0.28 -18.11 7.82
C TYR A 291 0.63 -16.66 8.09
N GLY A 292 1.25 -16.37 9.24
CA GLY A 292 1.89 -15.07 9.45
C GLY A 292 3.03 -14.86 8.45
N LEU A 293 3.90 -15.86 8.34
CA LEU A 293 5.01 -15.90 7.38
C LEU A 293 5.03 -17.23 6.63
N SER A 294 5.20 -17.18 5.31
CA SER A 294 5.43 -18.36 4.46
C SER A 294 6.62 -18.16 3.53
N LEU A 295 7.66 -19.01 3.63
CA LEU A 295 8.78 -19.05 2.69
C LEU A 295 8.81 -20.39 1.94
N SER A 296 8.56 -20.33 0.64
CA SER A 296 8.41 -21.51 -0.22
C SER A 296 9.13 -21.35 -1.57
N GLY A 297 9.07 -22.37 -2.43
CA GLY A 297 9.68 -22.32 -3.75
C GLY A 297 11.21 -22.22 -3.68
N SER A 298 11.78 -21.27 -4.42
CA SER A 298 13.21 -20.99 -4.49
C SER A 298 13.71 -20.00 -3.43
N THR A 299 12.86 -19.61 -2.46
CA THR A 299 13.19 -18.59 -1.46
C THR A 299 14.39 -18.99 -0.60
N ALA A 300 15.49 -18.27 -0.76
CA ALA A 300 16.78 -18.55 -0.11
C ALA A 300 17.46 -17.30 0.44
N ASN A 301 18.41 -17.50 1.37
CA ASN A 301 19.23 -16.46 1.98
C ASN A 301 18.45 -15.34 2.71
N TYR A 302 17.24 -15.62 3.16
CA TYR A 302 16.51 -14.74 4.08
C TYR A 302 17.05 -14.88 5.49
N ILE A 303 17.07 -13.76 6.22
CA ILE A 303 17.28 -13.75 7.66
C ILE A 303 15.97 -13.35 8.33
N VAL A 304 15.42 -14.24 9.15
CA VAL A 304 14.11 -14.09 9.79
C VAL A 304 14.29 -14.09 11.31
N GLY A 305 14.03 -12.95 11.95
CA GLY A 305 14.14 -12.82 13.40
C GLY A 305 15.56 -12.49 13.89
N GLY A 306 15.68 -12.21 15.20
CA GLY A 306 16.90 -11.69 15.79
C GLY A 306 17.99 -12.73 16.09
N LYS A 307 19.22 -12.27 16.37
CA LYS A 307 20.34 -13.16 16.77
C LYS A 307 20.22 -13.71 18.19
N HIS A 308 19.45 -13.06 19.04
CA HIS A 308 19.22 -13.43 20.45
C HIS A 308 17.75 -13.15 20.82
N SER A 309 17.26 -13.81 21.88
CA SER A 309 15.94 -13.56 22.46
C SER A 309 15.77 -12.09 22.82
N TYR A 310 14.56 -11.53 22.66
CA TYR A 310 14.23 -10.13 22.96
C TYR A 310 15.01 -9.09 22.15
N SER A 311 15.62 -9.46 21.02
CA SER A 311 16.19 -8.51 20.07
C SER A 311 15.08 -7.72 19.40
N GLU A 312 15.31 -6.42 19.11
CA GLU A 312 14.40 -5.60 18.28
C GLU A 312 14.14 -6.19 16.88
N TYR A 313 14.99 -7.11 16.43
CA TYR A 313 14.83 -7.81 15.16
C TYR A 313 13.91 -9.04 15.25
N SER A 314 13.46 -9.43 16.44
CA SER A 314 12.57 -10.58 16.62
C SER A 314 11.19 -10.25 16.06
N ASN A 315 10.63 -11.12 15.22
CA ASN A 315 9.24 -10.96 14.81
C ASN A 315 8.30 -11.51 15.87
N SER A 316 7.11 -10.93 15.95
CA SER A 316 6.03 -11.35 16.82
C SER A 316 4.95 -12.04 16.00
N PHE A 317 4.52 -13.22 16.42
CA PHE A 317 3.45 -13.99 15.79
C PHE A 317 2.34 -14.29 16.79
N ALA A 318 1.10 -14.07 16.40
CA ALA A 318 -0.07 -14.46 17.19
C ALA A 318 -1.26 -14.80 16.31
N ASP A 319 -1.95 -15.88 16.66
CA ASP A 319 -3.29 -16.21 16.18
C ASP A 319 -3.46 -16.25 14.65
N ASN A 320 -2.39 -16.56 13.91
CA ASN A 320 -2.48 -16.80 12.47
C ASN A 320 -3.19 -18.15 12.19
N ASP A 321 -3.80 -18.27 11.01
CA ASP A 321 -4.79 -19.28 10.60
C ASP A 321 -6.13 -19.16 11.36
N ASN A 322 -6.43 -17.97 11.87
CA ASN A 322 -7.71 -17.64 12.49
C ASN A 322 -8.13 -16.21 12.12
N LEU A 323 -9.31 -16.07 11.53
CA LEU A 323 -9.99 -14.77 11.36
C LEU A 323 -11.13 -14.70 12.38
N TYR A 324 -10.83 -14.24 13.59
CA TYR A 324 -11.86 -13.92 14.56
C TYR A 324 -12.70 -12.72 14.09
N THR A 325 -13.95 -12.63 14.55
CA THR A 325 -14.83 -11.49 14.22
C THR A 325 -14.34 -10.18 14.85
N ASP A 326 -13.55 -10.26 15.91
CA ASP A 326 -12.94 -9.13 16.61
C ASP A 326 -11.42 -9.31 16.76
N ILE A 327 -10.69 -8.21 16.54
CA ILE A 327 -9.66 -7.63 17.42
C ILE A 327 -9.03 -8.41 18.59
N GLU A 328 -8.77 -9.73 18.59
CA GLU A 328 -8.13 -10.34 19.77
C GLU A 328 -6.63 -10.04 19.81
N TYR A 329 -6.22 -9.11 20.68
CA TYR A 329 -4.81 -8.87 20.96
C TYR A 329 -4.22 -10.06 21.72
N PRO A 330 -3.02 -10.54 21.37
CA PRO A 330 -2.40 -11.67 22.04
C PRO A 330 -2.27 -11.44 23.54
N ASN A 331 -2.59 -12.46 24.34
CA ASN A 331 -2.26 -12.48 25.77
C ASN A 331 -0.75 -12.70 25.96
N THR A 332 -0.21 -12.24 27.10
CA THR A 332 1.23 -12.06 27.37
C THR A 332 2.00 -13.34 27.66
N LYS A 333 1.48 -14.53 27.36
CA LYS A 333 2.21 -15.78 27.60
C LYS A 333 3.16 -16.05 26.44
N GLU A 334 4.30 -15.39 26.52
CA GLU A 334 5.37 -15.41 25.55
C GLU A 334 6.07 -16.78 25.53
N ALA A 335 6.03 -17.45 24.38
CA ALA A 335 6.91 -18.57 24.07
C ALA A 335 8.03 -18.04 23.16
N ASN A 336 9.04 -17.43 23.77
CA ASN A 336 10.24 -17.00 23.04
C ASN A 336 11.05 -18.22 22.60
N THR A 337 11.16 -18.40 21.29
CA THR A 337 11.83 -19.57 20.70
C THR A 337 12.81 -19.16 19.62
N GLN A 338 13.91 -19.91 19.53
CA GLN A 338 14.89 -19.76 18.46
C GLN A 338 14.64 -20.80 17.38
N GLY A 339 14.73 -20.38 16.12
CA GLY A 339 14.62 -21.27 14.97
C GLY A 339 13.18 -21.42 14.48
N TYR A 340 12.99 -22.38 13.59
CA TYR A 340 11.69 -22.68 13.01
C TYR A 340 10.77 -23.31 14.05
N VAL A 341 9.58 -22.71 14.22
CA VAL A 341 8.46 -23.31 14.94
C VAL A 341 7.41 -23.72 13.92
N SER A 342 7.16 -25.03 13.82
CA SER A 342 6.11 -25.55 12.95
C SER A 342 4.74 -25.15 13.46
N GLY A 343 3.92 -24.59 12.58
CA GLY A 343 2.54 -24.24 12.93
C GLY A 343 1.95 -23.30 11.89
N THR A 344 0.86 -22.67 12.29
CA THR A 344 0.14 -21.71 11.47
C THR A 344 0.87 -20.37 11.40
N ASP A 345 1.64 -19.98 12.41
CA ASP A 345 2.38 -18.72 12.38
C ASP A 345 3.51 -18.66 11.34
N MET A 346 4.25 -19.76 11.16
CA MET A 346 5.38 -19.82 10.23
C MET A 346 5.37 -21.12 9.43
N ASN A 347 5.30 -20.99 8.10
CA ASN A 347 5.35 -22.10 7.16
C ASN A 347 6.61 -22.03 6.30
N LEU A 348 7.53 -22.98 6.50
CA LEU A 348 8.76 -23.07 5.71
C LEU A 348 8.81 -24.40 4.98
N SER A 349 9.00 -24.35 3.65
CA SER A 349 9.32 -25.56 2.89
C SER A 349 10.60 -26.24 3.41
N SER A 350 10.76 -27.55 3.21
CA SER A 350 11.94 -28.29 3.68
C SER A 350 13.26 -27.68 3.19
N THR A 351 13.31 -27.23 1.93
CA THR A 351 14.45 -26.49 1.40
C THR A 351 14.63 -25.16 2.13
N ALA A 352 13.57 -24.35 2.26
CA ALA A 352 13.62 -23.04 2.91
C ALA A 352 14.13 -23.11 4.35
N GLN A 353 13.83 -24.18 5.10
CA GLN A 353 14.37 -24.38 6.46
C GLN A 353 15.90 -24.48 6.49
N THR A 354 16.54 -24.92 5.40
CA THR A 354 18.00 -25.16 5.35
C THR A 354 18.80 -24.06 4.67
N VAL A 355 18.17 -23.27 3.79
CA VAL A 355 18.85 -22.23 3.00
C VAL A 355 18.59 -20.81 3.52
N ASN A 356 17.75 -20.67 4.55
CA ASN A 356 17.48 -19.41 5.23
C ASN A 356 17.99 -19.47 6.67
N THR A 357 18.30 -18.31 7.23
CA THR A 357 18.69 -18.17 8.64
C THR A 357 17.47 -17.80 9.46
N ILE A 358 16.95 -18.76 10.23
CA ILE A 358 15.83 -18.52 11.15
C ILE A 358 16.39 -18.27 12.56
N GLY A 359 16.32 -17.01 12.98
CA GLY A 359 16.75 -16.52 14.28
C GLY A 359 15.67 -16.68 15.36
N TRP A 360 15.69 -15.77 16.33
CA TRP A 360 14.72 -15.69 17.42
C TRP A 360 13.46 -14.97 16.98
N ASN A 361 12.31 -15.58 17.31
CA ASN A 361 10.99 -15.02 17.10
C ASN A 361 10.15 -15.24 18.38
N SER A 362 9.18 -14.34 18.59
CA SER A 362 8.25 -14.37 19.71
C SER A 362 6.92 -14.92 19.22
N TYR A 363 6.41 -15.94 19.90
CA TYR A 363 5.11 -16.55 19.61
C TYR A 363 4.20 -16.36 20.82
N PHE A 364 2.99 -15.85 20.56
CA PHE A 364 2.00 -15.58 21.59
C PHE A 364 0.81 -16.51 21.41
N THR A 365 0.36 -17.13 22.50
CA THR A 365 -0.86 -17.94 22.51
C THR A 365 -2.07 -17.09 22.87
N PRO A 366 -3.25 -17.33 22.28
CA PRO A 366 -4.46 -16.64 22.67
C PRO A 366 -4.81 -16.94 24.13
N ALA A 367 -5.51 -16.02 24.80
CA ALA A 367 -6.05 -16.28 26.13
C ALA A 367 -6.99 -17.49 26.07
N ASP A 368 -7.03 -18.29 27.14
CA ASP A 368 -8.07 -19.32 27.28
C ASP A 368 -9.44 -18.61 27.23
N PRO A 369 -10.34 -18.95 26.28
CA PRO A 369 -11.63 -18.26 26.11
C PRO A 369 -12.55 -18.41 27.33
N LEU A 370 -12.17 -19.19 28.33
CA LEU A 370 -12.86 -19.35 29.61
C LEU A 370 -12.37 -18.41 30.73
N SER A 371 -11.36 -17.57 30.49
CA SER A 371 -10.97 -16.52 31.45
C SER A 371 -11.83 -15.26 31.23
N SER A 372 -12.98 -15.24 31.88
CA SER A 372 -13.94 -14.13 31.85
C SER A 372 -13.47 -12.90 32.64
N GLU A 373 -12.29 -12.38 32.35
CA GLU A 373 -11.92 -11.02 32.76
C GLU A 373 -12.01 -10.12 31.54
N SER A 374 -13.14 -9.39 31.46
CA SER A 374 -13.35 -8.33 30.49
C SER A 374 -12.32 -7.22 30.72
N HIS A 375 -11.19 -7.29 30.05
CA HIS A 375 -10.28 -6.16 29.94
C HIS A 375 -10.80 -5.25 28.84
N GLY A 376 -11.30 -4.08 29.24
CA GLY A 376 -11.83 -3.08 28.32
C GLY A 376 -10.78 -2.68 27.29
N CYS A 377 -11.15 -2.83 26.01
CA CYS A 377 -10.41 -2.33 24.87
C CYS A 377 -10.26 -0.81 24.97
N HIS A 378 -9.12 -0.28 25.41
CA HIS A 378 -8.76 1.11 25.12
C HIS A 378 -7.26 1.40 25.01
N GLU A 379 -6.35 0.50 25.34
CA GLU A 379 -4.92 0.79 25.17
C GLU A 379 -4.19 -0.42 24.55
N SER A 380 -3.57 -0.17 23.40
CA SER A 380 -2.52 -1.03 22.85
C SER A 380 -1.42 -1.17 23.92
N PRO A 381 -0.91 -2.38 24.22
CA PRO A 381 0.23 -2.55 25.12
C PRO A 381 1.54 -1.97 24.55
N PHE A 382 1.51 -1.49 23.30
CA PHE A 382 2.62 -0.84 22.62
C PHE A 382 2.38 0.67 22.58
N HIS A 383 3.16 1.42 23.36
CA HIS A 383 3.30 2.86 23.21
C HIS A 383 4.07 3.14 21.91
N TRP A 384 3.33 3.55 20.90
CA TRP A 384 3.89 4.24 19.74
C TRP A 384 3.85 5.74 20.06
N PRO A 385 4.87 6.54 19.66
CA PRO A 385 4.80 7.98 19.85
C PRO A 385 3.59 8.51 19.06
N ASP A 386 2.61 9.03 19.78
CA ASP A 386 1.41 9.63 19.20
C ASP A 386 1.82 10.75 18.23
N HIS A 387 1.36 10.66 17.00
CA HIS A 387 1.21 11.84 16.16
C HIS A 387 0.00 12.60 16.68
N ASP A 388 0.26 13.57 17.56
CA ASP A 388 -0.73 14.54 18.02
C ASP A 388 -1.34 15.26 16.80
N ASP A 389 -2.55 14.83 16.42
CA ASP A 389 -3.48 15.62 15.65
C ASP A 389 -4.55 16.19 16.59
N HIS A 390 -5.00 17.40 16.27
CA HIS A 390 -5.98 18.25 16.97
C HIS A 390 -5.43 19.43 17.80
N GLY A 391 -5.18 20.52 17.08
CA GLY A 391 -6.33 21.40 16.78
C GLY A 391 -6.96 22.09 17.98
N ASN A 392 -6.37 23.24 18.29
CA ASN A 392 -6.85 24.34 19.10
C ASN A 392 -8.32 24.75 18.77
N ASP A 393 -9.30 24.28 19.54
CA ASP A 393 -10.67 24.81 19.53
C ASP A 393 -10.84 25.88 20.61
N ASN A 394 -10.63 27.11 20.15
CA ASN A 394 -10.88 28.33 20.89
C ASN A 394 -12.31 28.78 20.57
N HIS A 395 -13.29 28.36 21.35
CA HIS A 395 -14.65 28.92 21.30
C HIS A 395 -14.93 29.79 22.52
N GLY A 396 -14.99 31.10 22.25
CA GLY A 396 -15.34 32.13 23.21
C GLY A 396 -16.76 31.98 23.73
N HIS A 397 -16.88 32.16 25.05
CA HIS A 397 -18.16 32.45 25.68
C HIS A 397 -18.31 33.98 25.79
N GLU A 398 -19.25 34.51 25.02
CA GLU A 398 -19.79 35.86 25.20
C GLU A 398 -20.67 35.91 26.46
N ASP A 399 -20.46 36.98 27.22
CA ASP A 399 -21.28 37.46 28.33
C ASP A 399 -22.71 37.80 27.88
N HIS A 400 -23.72 37.37 28.64
CA HIS A 400 -24.94 38.16 28.86
C HIS A 400 -25.71 37.78 30.15
N SER A 401 -25.54 38.66 31.16
CA SER A 401 -26.52 39.21 32.14
C SER A 401 -27.24 38.32 33.20
N PRO A 402 -27.42 38.84 34.44
CA PRO A 402 -27.99 38.09 35.58
C PRO A 402 -29.47 38.43 35.86
N HIS A 403 -30.28 37.43 36.22
CA HIS A 403 -31.56 37.63 36.93
C HIS A 403 -32.00 36.42 37.77
N GLY A 404 -32.36 36.68 39.03
CA GLY A 404 -33.13 35.81 39.95
C GLY A 404 -32.26 35.01 40.93
N GLY A 405 -32.37 35.05 42.27
CA GLY A 405 -33.42 35.55 43.16
C GLY A 405 -34.14 34.39 43.86
N GLY A 406 -33.81 34.13 45.14
CA GLY A 406 -34.48 33.21 46.09
C GLY A 406 -34.06 31.74 45.94
N HIS A 407 -33.77 30.96 46.99
CA HIS A 407 -34.06 31.03 48.43
C HIS A 407 -32.91 30.41 49.24
#